data_AF-A0A7Y1YS50-F1
#
_entry.id   AF-A0A7Y1YS50-F1
#
_cell.length_a   1.000
_cell.length_b   1.000
_cell.length_c   1.000
_cell.angle_alpha   90.00
_cell.angle_beta   90.00
_cell.angle_gamma   90.00
#
_symmetry.space_group_name_H-M   'P 1'
#
loop_
_entity.id
_entity.type
_entity.pdbx_description
1 polymer ?
#
loop_
_entity_poly.entity_id
_entity_poly.type
_entity_poly.pdbx_seq_one_letter_code
_entity_poly.pdbx_strand_id
1 'polypeptide(L)'
;MLLANYFKRIKAIWHPAMFQGWGKKSNYFEGWYYKIVTADQRHAYAIIPGIALHHGDRHAFIQTMDGIAKTAEYTRFDLSAFDPNAQMFAVSIGDNKFSSSDISIDLPHIQGRLSFKNLQNYNGSIFSPGIMGWYSFVPFMQCYHGLVSIGHKIEGQMQIRDKVVDFTGG
;
A
#
# COMPACT_ATOMS: atom_id res chain seq x y z
N MET A 1 23.15 12.46 5.69
CA MET A 1 22.30 11.25 5.63
C MET A 1 21.46 11.06 6.92
N LEU A 2 22.05 11.09 8.12
CA LEU A 2 21.32 10.95 9.40
C LEU A 2 20.28 12.05 9.66
N LEU A 3 20.66 13.33 9.48
CA LEU A 3 19.76 14.49 9.64
C LEU A 3 18.58 14.46 8.64
N ALA A 4 18.83 14.05 7.39
CA ALA A 4 17.78 13.95 6.38
C ALA A 4 16.73 12.88 6.73
N ASN A 5 17.16 11.73 7.26
CA ASN A 5 16.24 10.70 7.74
C ASN A 5 15.47 11.15 8.99
N TYR A 6 16.06 11.99 9.84
CA TYR A 6 15.40 12.54 11.03
C TYR A 6 14.15 13.36 10.68
N PHE A 7 14.27 14.33 9.75
CA PHE A 7 13.12 15.13 9.31
C PHE A 7 12.02 14.28 8.65
N LYS A 8 12.41 13.31 7.81
CA LYS A 8 11.46 12.38 7.17
C LYS A 8 10.68 11.55 8.19
N ARG A 9 11.37 11.05 9.23
CA ARG A 9 10.74 10.27 10.32
C ARG A 9 9.75 11.11 11.12
N ILE A 10 10.11 12.34 11.48
CA ILE A 10 9.19 13.25 12.19
C ILE A 10 7.95 13.47 11.35
N LYS A 11 8.10 13.79 10.05
CA LYS A 11 6.97 14.00 9.16
C LYS A 11 6.09 12.74 9.07
N ALA A 12 6.70 11.58 8.89
CA ALA A 12 5.99 10.30 8.76
C ALA A 12 5.16 9.93 10.01
N ILE A 13 5.63 10.29 11.22
CA ILE A 13 4.87 10.10 12.46
C ILE A 13 3.51 10.82 12.43
N TRP A 14 3.46 12.02 11.83
CA TRP A 14 2.22 12.80 11.70
C TRP A 14 1.38 12.40 10.48
N HIS A 15 1.90 11.51 9.63
CA HIS A 15 1.25 11.04 8.41
C HIS A 15 1.39 9.51 8.29
N PRO A 16 0.57 8.73 9.03
CA PRO A 16 0.77 7.30 9.21
C PRO A 16 0.69 6.47 7.92
N ALA A 17 0.08 7.01 6.85
CA ALA A 17 0.07 6.38 5.53
C ALA A 17 1.43 6.46 4.79
N MET A 18 2.30 7.41 5.16
CA MET A 18 3.63 7.54 4.54
C MET A 18 4.55 6.40 4.98
N PHE A 19 5.60 6.17 4.19
CA PHE A 19 6.68 5.24 4.55
C PHE A 19 7.32 5.63 5.88
N GLN A 20 7.32 4.70 6.83
CA GLN A 20 7.88 4.89 8.17
C GLN A 20 9.32 4.36 8.27
N GLY A 21 9.76 3.53 7.33
CA GLY A 21 11.01 2.79 7.37
C GLY A 21 12.28 3.59 7.07
N TRP A 22 12.24 4.92 7.12
CA TRP A 22 13.40 5.77 6.79
C TRP A 22 14.64 5.43 7.63
N GLY A 23 15.70 4.98 6.96
CA GLY A 23 16.96 4.61 7.59
C GLY A 23 16.99 3.23 8.25
N LYS A 24 15.91 2.44 8.16
CA LYS A 24 15.90 1.04 8.60
C LYS A 24 16.74 0.19 7.64
N LYS A 25 17.49 -0.75 8.20
CA LYS A 25 18.41 -1.62 7.44
C LYS A 25 18.11 -3.12 7.60
N SER A 26 17.45 -3.52 8.68
CA SER A 26 17.09 -4.90 9.00
C SER A 26 15.92 -4.94 10.00
N ASN A 27 15.34 -6.13 10.19
CA ASN A 27 14.21 -6.43 11.08
C ASN A 27 13.04 -5.45 10.88
N TYR A 28 12.71 -5.19 9.62
CA TYR A 28 11.69 -4.22 9.23
C TYR A 28 10.79 -4.78 8.16
N PHE A 29 9.48 -4.57 8.31
CA PHE A 29 8.48 -4.89 7.32
C PHE A 29 7.48 -3.75 7.29
N GLU A 30 7.06 -3.37 6.09
CA GLU A 30 6.01 -2.37 5.89
C GLU A 30 5.29 -2.66 4.58
N GLY A 31 3.97 -2.52 4.58
CA GLY A 31 3.15 -2.69 3.39
C GLY A 31 1.82 -1.94 3.51
N TRP A 32 1.20 -1.66 2.37
CA TRP A 32 -0.04 -0.90 2.27
C TRP A 32 -1.12 -1.76 1.66
N TYR A 33 -2.29 -1.83 2.30
CA TYR A 33 -3.36 -2.74 1.88
C TYR A 33 -4.43 -1.99 1.07
N TYR A 34 -4.55 -2.36 -0.21
CA TYR A 34 -5.65 -1.92 -1.08
C TYR A 34 -6.65 -3.06 -1.20
N LYS A 35 -7.92 -2.81 -0.89
CA LYS A 35 -9.03 -3.72 -1.20
C LYS A 35 -9.92 -3.08 -2.25
N ILE A 36 -10.07 -3.74 -3.39
CA ILE A 36 -10.88 -3.28 -4.52
C ILE A 36 -11.94 -4.33 -4.83
N VAL A 37 -13.17 -3.88 -5.09
CA VAL A 37 -14.32 -4.77 -5.31
C VAL A 37 -15.13 -4.19 -6.45
N THR A 38 -15.59 -5.00 -7.41
CA THR A 38 -16.41 -4.49 -8.51
C THR A 38 -17.79 -4.05 -8.01
N ALA A 39 -18.46 -3.16 -8.76
CA ALA A 39 -19.79 -2.65 -8.39
C ALA A 39 -20.83 -3.78 -8.22
N ASP A 40 -20.72 -4.84 -9.02
CA ASP A 40 -21.57 -6.04 -8.94
C ASP A 40 -21.11 -7.06 -7.88
N GLN A 41 -20.02 -6.75 -7.17
CA GLN A 41 -19.37 -7.56 -6.12
C GLN A 41 -18.93 -8.96 -6.58
N ARG A 42 -18.86 -9.20 -7.89
CA ARG A 42 -18.43 -10.49 -8.45
C ARG A 42 -16.92 -10.68 -8.43
N HIS A 43 -16.17 -9.60 -8.25
CA HIS A 43 -14.72 -9.64 -8.15
C HIS A 43 -14.25 -8.83 -6.95
N ALA A 44 -13.32 -9.40 -6.18
CA ALA A 44 -12.73 -8.75 -5.01
C ALA A 44 -11.25 -9.10 -4.96
N TYR A 45 -10.39 -8.08 -4.95
CA TYR A 45 -8.95 -8.25 -4.89
C TYR A 45 -8.34 -7.47 -3.74
N ALA A 46 -7.28 -8.03 -3.17
CA ALA A 46 -6.39 -7.32 -2.27
C ALA A 46 -5.00 -7.16 -2.91
N ILE A 47 -4.42 -5.97 -2.81
CA ILE A 47 -3.13 -5.63 -3.39
C ILE A 47 -2.28 -4.98 -2.31
N ILE A 48 -1.09 -5.53 -2.08
CA ILE A 48 -0.20 -5.16 -0.98
C ILE A 48 1.20 -4.91 -1.53
N PRO A 49 1.52 -3.68 -1.98
CA PRO A 49 2.91 -3.26 -2.13
C PRO A 49 3.59 -3.18 -0.76
N GLY A 50 4.88 -3.49 -0.70
CA GLY A 50 5.65 -3.37 0.53
C GLY A 50 7.14 -3.65 0.39
N ILE A 51 7.81 -3.62 1.54
CA ILE A 51 9.23 -3.92 1.69
C ILE A 51 9.44 -4.83 2.90
N ALA A 52 10.31 -5.82 2.75
CA ALA A 52 10.75 -6.72 3.81
C ALA A 52 12.27 -6.66 3.90
N LEU A 53 12.78 -6.32 5.09
CA LEU A 53 14.20 -6.20 5.39
C LEU A 53 14.56 -7.21 6.48
N HIS A 54 14.63 -8.50 6.16
CA HIS A 54 15.11 -9.53 7.07
C HIS A 54 16.60 -9.81 6.84
N HIS A 55 17.27 -10.43 7.81
CA HIS A 55 18.67 -10.77 7.66
C HIS A 55 18.83 -11.89 6.61
N GLY A 56 19.57 -11.61 5.53
CA GLY A 56 19.75 -12.55 4.42
C GLY A 56 18.58 -12.60 3.43
N ASP A 57 17.44 -11.97 3.73
CA ASP A 57 16.29 -11.88 2.84
C ASP A 57 15.73 -10.45 2.82
N ARG A 58 16.13 -9.68 1.81
CA ARG A 58 15.76 -8.27 1.68
C ARG A 58 15.24 -8.01 0.28
N HIS A 59 14.00 -7.59 0.18
CA HIS A 59 13.32 -7.36 -1.10
C HIS A 59 12.15 -6.41 -0.92
N ALA A 60 11.77 -5.80 -2.03
CA ALA A 60 10.46 -5.21 -2.16
C ALA A 60 9.49 -6.26 -2.73
N PHE A 61 8.20 -6.05 -2.54
CA PHE A 61 7.21 -6.98 -3.02
C PHE A 61 5.91 -6.29 -3.40
N ILE A 62 5.16 -6.97 -4.26
CA ILE A 62 3.74 -6.72 -4.47
C ILE A 62 3.02 -8.06 -4.31
N GLN A 63 2.17 -8.15 -3.30
CA GLN A 63 1.31 -9.32 -3.09
C GLN A 63 -0.09 -9.01 -3.63
N THR A 64 -0.63 -9.90 -4.44
CA THR A 64 -1.98 -9.79 -5.01
C THR A 64 -2.79 -11.01 -4.60
N MET A 65 -4.03 -10.80 -4.16
CA MET A 65 -4.94 -11.86 -3.74
C MET A 65 -6.27 -11.73 -4.44
N ASP A 66 -6.77 -12.83 -4.98
CA ASP A 66 -8.14 -12.95 -5.52
C ASP A 66 -9.04 -13.56 -4.44
N GLY A 67 -9.99 -12.77 -3.93
CA GLY A 67 -10.91 -13.19 -2.88
C GLY A 67 -11.96 -14.20 -3.34
N ILE A 68 -12.22 -14.30 -4.65
CA ILE A 68 -13.19 -15.23 -5.23
C ILE A 68 -12.50 -16.55 -5.58
N ALA A 69 -11.38 -16.49 -6.32
CA ALA A 69 -10.61 -17.67 -6.68
C ALA A 69 -9.77 -18.21 -5.52
N LYS A 70 -9.63 -17.46 -4.42
CA LYS A 70 -8.81 -17.79 -3.24
C LYS A 70 -7.35 -18.05 -3.57
N THR A 71 -6.81 -17.28 -4.53
CA THR A 71 -5.41 -17.37 -4.94
C THR A 71 -4.62 -16.19 -4.39
N ALA A 72 -3.32 -16.39 -4.22
CA ALA A 72 -2.39 -15.35 -3.81
C ALA A 72 -1.09 -15.49 -4.61
N GLU A 73 -0.59 -14.36 -5.12
CA GLU A 73 0.67 -14.28 -5.85
C GLU A 73 1.56 -13.25 -5.16
N TYR A 74 2.82 -13.62 -4.92
CA TYR A 74 3.81 -12.78 -4.23
C TYR A 74 4.95 -12.47 -5.19
N THR A 75 4.92 -11.27 -5.79
CA THR A 75 5.93 -10.85 -6.76
C THR A 75 7.05 -10.14 -6.02
N ARG A 76 8.29 -10.63 -6.19
CA ARG A 76 9.48 -10.09 -5.53
C ARG A 76 10.22 -9.14 -6.46
N PHE A 77 10.77 -8.08 -5.88
CA PHE A 77 11.56 -7.06 -6.55
C PHE A 77 12.85 -6.81 -5.78
N ASP A 78 13.90 -6.44 -6.52
CA ASP A 78 15.13 -5.94 -5.92
C ASP A 78 14.84 -4.70 -5.07
N LEU A 79 15.60 -4.53 -3.98
CA LEU A 79 15.44 -3.37 -3.10
C LEU A 79 15.63 -2.04 -3.83
N SER A 80 16.43 -2.00 -4.90
CA SER A 80 16.64 -0.80 -5.70
C SER A 80 15.39 -0.36 -6.48
N ALA A 81 14.41 -1.25 -6.66
CA ALA A 81 13.16 -0.93 -7.32
C ALA A 81 12.17 -0.20 -6.39
N PHE A 82 12.40 -0.20 -5.07
CA PHE A 82 11.53 0.42 -4.08
C PHE A 82 11.86 1.88 -3.86
N ASP A 83 10.94 2.76 -4.24
CA ASP A 83 11.09 4.21 -4.12
C ASP A 83 9.87 4.83 -3.41
N PRO A 84 9.96 5.05 -2.08
CA PRO A 84 8.93 5.74 -1.32
C PRO A 84 9.10 7.26 -1.41
N ASN A 85 7.99 7.98 -1.52
CA ASN A 85 7.98 9.44 -1.51
C ASN A 85 8.18 10.00 -0.09
N ALA A 86 9.06 11.01 0.03
CA ALA A 86 9.39 11.61 1.32
C ALA A 86 8.39 12.66 1.82
N GLN A 87 7.42 13.07 0.99
CA GLN A 87 6.52 14.19 1.25
C GLN A 87 5.06 13.79 1.43
N MET A 88 4.63 12.69 0.83
CA MET A 88 3.25 12.19 0.87
C MET A 88 3.21 10.66 0.73
N PHE A 89 2.04 10.05 0.93
CA PHE A 89 1.88 8.64 0.62
C PHE A 89 1.89 8.42 -0.89
N ALA A 90 3.07 8.03 -1.38
CA ALA A 90 3.27 7.49 -2.72
C ALA A 90 4.47 6.54 -2.67
N VAL A 91 4.35 5.37 -3.29
CA VAL A 91 5.39 4.34 -3.36
C VAL A 91 5.44 3.80 -4.77
N SER A 92 6.64 3.72 -5.34
CA SER A 92 6.88 3.01 -6.59
C SER A 92 7.67 1.72 -6.34
N ILE A 93 7.32 0.65 -7.04
CA ILE A 93 8.04 -0.62 -7.04
C ILE A 93 8.23 -1.07 -8.49
N GLY A 94 9.41 -0.79 -9.04
CA GLY A 94 9.62 -0.89 -10.49
C GLY A 94 8.67 0.07 -11.22
N ASP A 95 7.92 -0.46 -12.20
CA ASP A 95 6.94 0.31 -12.98
C ASP A 95 5.57 0.47 -12.29
N ASN A 96 5.39 -0.15 -11.12
CA ASN A 96 4.15 -0.09 -10.34
C ASN A 96 4.12 1.15 -9.44
N LYS A 97 2.97 1.80 -9.32
CA LYS A 97 2.79 3.03 -8.52
C LYS A 97 1.57 2.92 -7.63
N PHE A 98 1.74 3.33 -6.37
CA PHE A 98 0.72 3.24 -5.33
C PHE A 98 0.65 4.56 -4.59
N SER A 99 -0.54 5.13 -4.45
CA SER A 99 -0.81 6.33 -3.66
C SER A 99 -2.16 6.23 -2.97
N SER A 100 -2.55 7.26 -2.21
CA SER A 100 -3.90 7.30 -1.64
C SER A 100 -4.99 7.38 -2.70
N SER A 101 -4.75 8.05 -3.82
CA SER A 101 -5.75 8.32 -4.85
C SER A 101 -5.65 7.42 -6.07
N ASP A 102 -4.57 6.68 -6.26
CA ASP A 102 -4.32 5.93 -7.48
C ASP A 102 -3.53 4.64 -7.20
N ILE A 103 -3.82 3.60 -7.99
CA ILE A 103 -2.92 2.48 -8.22
C ILE A 103 -2.70 2.27 -9.70
N SER A 104 -1.45 2.05 -10.09
CA SER A 104 -1.03 1.64 -11.42
C SER A 104 -0.18 0.39 -11.27
N ILE A 105 -0.60 -0.70 -11.88
CA ILE A 105 0.04 -2.00 -11.74
C ILE A 105 0.44 -2.50 -13.12
N ASP A 106 1.65 -3.04 -13.19
CA ASP A 106 2.21 -3.69 -14.36
C ASP A 106 2.93 -4.97 -13.90
N LEU A 107 2.13 -6.02 -13.68
CA LEU A 107 2.58 -7.36 -13.33
C LEU A 107 2.14 -8.35 -14.42
N PRO A 108 2.82 -9.49 -14.61
CA PRO A 108 2.48 -10.44 -15.67
C PRO A 108 1.01 -10.93 -15.65
N HIS A 109 0.40 -11.03 -14.47
CA HIS A 109 -0.95 -11.54 -14.26
C HIS A 109 -2.00 -10.45 -13.98
N ILE A 110 -1.59 -9.22 -13.74
CA ILE A 110 -2.49 -8.10 -13.44
C ILE A 110 -1.88 -6.77 -13.88
N GLN A 111 -2.61 -6.04 -14.72
CA GLN A 111 -2.15 -4.78 -15.31
C GLN A 111 -3.30 -3.78 -15.35
N GLY A 112 -3.00 -2.50 -15.19
CA GLY A 112 -3.99 -1.43 -15.35
C GLY A 112 -3.90 -0.36 -14.28
N ARG A 113 -4.87 0.54 -14.31
CA ARG A 113 -4.89 1.70 -13.43
C ARG A 113 -6.29 1.91 -12.86
N LEU A 114 -6.34 2.14 -11.55
CA LEU A 114 -7.54 2.55 -10.85
C LEU A 114 -7.28 3.88 -10.15
N SER A 115 -8.29 4.75 -10.15
CA SER A 115 -8.31 5.98 -9.37
C SER A 115 -9.41 5.91 -8.32
N PHE A 116 -9.10 6.37 -7.12
CA PHE A 116 -10.00 6.41 -5.97
C PHE A 116 -10.53 7.83 -5.77
N LYS A 117 -11.85 8.00 -5.86
CA LYS A 117 -12.53 9.27 -5.62
C LYS A 117 -13.21 9.27 -4.24
N ASN A 118 -13.50 10.47 -3.74
CA ASN A 118 -14.12 10.70 -2.43
C ASN A 118 -13.35 10.04 -1.29
N LEU A 119 -12.05 10.34 -1.21
CA LEU A 119 -11.22 9.92 -0.09
C LEU A 119 -11.76 10.54 1.20
N GLN A 120 -12.55 9.76 1.96
CA GLN A 120 -12.81 10.12 3.34
C GLN A 120 -11.53 9.82 4.12
N ASN A 121 -10.81 10.89 4.45
CA ASN A 121 -9.72 10.78 5.40
C ASN A 121 -10.31 10.31 6.72
N TYR A 122 -9.83 9.18 7.23
CA TYR A 122 -10.12 8.81 8.61
C TYR A 122 -9.48 9.87 9.51
N ASN A 123 -10.30 10.75 10.09
CA ASN A 123 -9.85 11.76 11.03
C ASN A 123 -9.54 11.07 12.36
N GLY A 124 -8.30 10.62 12.53
CA GLY A 124 -7.79 10.22 13.83
C GLY A 124 -7.89 11.37 14.84
N SER A 125 -8.16 11.05 16.10
CA SER A 125 -8.10 12.00 17.22
C SER A 125 -6.67 12.10 17.76
N ILE A 126 -6.34 13.14 18.54
CA ILE A 126 -5.01 13.31 19.20
C ILE A 126 -4.63 12.07 20.02
N PHE A 127 -5.63 11.37 20.57
CA PHE A 127 -5.46 10.15 21.37
C PHE A 127 -5.56 8.86 20.53
N SER A 128 -5.79 8.96 19.22
CA SER A 128 -5.97 7.85 18.28
C SER A 128 -5.65 8.31 16.86
N PRO A 129 -4.37 8.58 16.54
CA PRO A 129 -3.96 9.18 15.27
C PRO A 129 -4.16 8.25 14.04
N GLY A 130 -4.59 7.00 14.25
CA GLY A 130 -4.96 6.05 13.20
C GLY A 130 -6.02 5.06 13.67
N ILE A 131 -6.50 4.20 12.76
CA ILE A 131 -7.60 3.24 13.03
C ILE A 131 -7.29 2.23 14.15
N MET A 132 -6.02 2.02 14.45
CA MET A 132 -5.58 1.15 15.54
C MET A 132 -5.72 1.82 16.93
N GLY A 133 -6.15 3.08 17.02
CA GLY A 133 -6.28 3.78 18.29
C GLY A 133 -4.93 3.94 18.99
N TRP A 134 -4.90 3.73 20.31
CA TRP A 134 -3.69 3.79 21.14
C TRP A 134 -2.60 2.78 20.74
N TYR A 135 -2.94 1.72 19.99
CA TYR A 135 -1.96 0.77 19.46
C TYR A 135 -1.00 1.40 18.43
N SER A 136 -1.32 2.59 17.91
CA SER A 136 -0.41 3.40 17.10
C SER A 136 0.89 3.77 17.85
N PHE A 137 0.86 3.72 19.19
CA PHE A 137 2.01 4.03 20.06
C PHE A 137 2.79 2.78 20.53
N VAL A 138 2.36 1.56 20.15
CA VAL A 138 3.08 0.33 20.50
C VAL A 138 4.20 0.07 19.49
N PRO A 139 5.48 0.08 19.91
CA PRO A 139 6.59 -0.24 19.01
C PRO A 139 6.53 -1.73 18.60
N PHE A 140 7.08 -2.04 17.42
CA PHE A 140 7.24 -3.42 16.89
C PHE A 140 6.00 -4.09 16.28
N MET A 141 4.91 -3.37 15.99
CA MET A 141 3.85 -3.92 15.16
C MET A 141 4.27 -4.03 13.70
N GLN A 142 4.06 -5.20 13.10
CA GLN A 142 4.53 -5.54 11.76
C GLN A 142 3.71 -4.89 10.64
N CYS A 143 2.51 -4.35 10.93
CA CYS A 143 1.73 -3.58 9.98
C CYS A 143 1.15 -2.35 10.67
N TYR A 144 1.66 -1.16 10.34
CA TYR A 144 0.88 0.05 10.55
C TYR A 144 -0.24 0.04 9.51
N HIS A 145 -1.43 -0.42 9.92
CA HIS A 145 -2.66 -0.24 9.16
C HIS A 145 -3.06 1.23 9.22
N GLY A 146 -2.28 2.10 8.55
CA GLY A 146 -2.80 3.37 8.10
C GLY A 146 -3.86 3.05 7.06
N LEU A 147 -5.10 2.86 7.51
CA LEU A 147 -6.22 2.69 6.61
C LEU A 147 -6.30 3.97 5.78
N VAL A 148 -5.87 3.86 4.52
CA VAL A 148 -5.75 5.03 3.65
C VAL A 148 -7.12 5.58 3.29
N SER A 149 -8.16 4.73 3.24
CA SER A 149 -9.57 5.14 3.32
C SER A 149 -10.56 3.97 3.34
N ILE A 150 -11.82 4.29 3.68
CA ILE A 150 -13.00 3.43 3.56
C ILE A 150 -13.99 4.17 2.64
N GLY A 151 -14.59 3.46 1.67
CA GLY A 151 -15.75 3.97 0.92
C GLY A 151 -15.41 4.84 -0.30
N HIS A 152 -14.38 4.48 -1.06
CA HIS A 152 -14.10 5.13 -2.34
C HIS A 152 -15.09 4.75 -3.41
N LYS A 153 -15.30 5.67 -4.36
CA LYS A 153 -15.74 5.29 -5.69
C LYS A 153 -14.49 4.99 -6.51
N ILE A 154 -14.38 3.78 -7.04
CA ILE A 154 -13.31 3.41 -7.97
C ILE A 154 -13.70 3.84 -9.38
N GLU A 155 -12.72 4.31 -10.14
CA GLU A 155 -12.79 4.55 -11.58
C GLU A 155 -11.64 3.80 -12.27
N GLY A 156 -11.97 3.07 -13.34
CA GLY A 156 -10.99 2.38 -14.17
C GLY A 156 -11.15 0.87 -14.18
N GLN A 157 -10.22 0.22 -14.86
CA GLN A 157 -10.25 -1.21 -15.14
C GLN A 157 -8.85 -1.82 -15.00
N MET A 158 -8.82 -3.13 -14.76
CA MET A 158 -7.60 -3.92 -14.79
C MET A 158 -7.75 -5.10 -15.75
N GLN A 159 -6.70 -5.37 -16.51
CA GLN A 159 -6.49 -6.64 -17.17
C GLN A 159 -5.99 -7.64 -16.12
N ILE A 160 -6.77 -8.66 -15.82
CA ILE A 160 -6.42 -9.72 -14.87
C ILE A 160 -6.37 -11.02 -15.66
N ARG A 161 -5.16 -11.55 -15.84
CA ARG A 161 -4.87 -12.65 -16.77
C ARG A 161 -5.43 -12.31 -18.16
N ASP A 162 -6.37 -13.09 -18.65
CA ASP A 162 -6.97 -12.90 -19.98
C ASP A 162 -8.30 -12.12 -19.96
N LYS A 163 -8.68 -11.53 -18.82
CA LYS A 163 -9.96 -10.82 -18.67
C LYS A 163 -9.77 -9.36 -18.29
N VAL A 164 -10.49 -8.47 -18.96
CA VAL A 164 -10.68 -7.09 -18.50
C VAL A 164 -11.77 -7.08 -17.42
N VAL A 165 -11.46 -6.53 -16.26
CA VAL A 165 -12.40 -6.34 -15.14
C VAL A 165 -12.56 -4.84 -14.89
N ASP A 166 -13.79 -4.36 -15.05
CA ASP A 166 -14.15 -2.97 -14.75
C ASP A 166 -14.50 -2.82 -13.27
N PHE A 167 -13.74 -1.99 -12.57
CA PHE A 167 -13.97 -1.67 -11.16
C PHE A 167 -14.78 -0.38 -10.99
N THR A 168 -15.17 0.27 -12.08
CA THR A 168 -15.89 1.54 -12.02
C THR A 168 -17.17 1.41 -11.22
N GLY A 169 -17.30 2.24 -10.18
CA GLY A 169 -18.48 2.27 -9.31
C GLY A 169 -18.53 1.25 -8.18
N GLY A 170 -17.46 0.46 -7.94
CA GLY A 170 -17.33 -0.42 -6.77
C GLY A 170 -16.11 -0.05 -5.95
#